data_AF-A0A4S8K9J4-F1
#
_entry.id   AF-A0A4S8K9J4-F1
#
_cell.length_a   1.000
_cell.length_b   1.000
_cell.length_c   1.000
_cell.angle_alpha   90.00
_cell.angle_beta   90.00
_cell.angle_gamma   90.00
#
_symmetry.space_group_name_H-M   'P 1'
#
loop_
_entity.id
_entity.type
_entity.pdbx_description
1 polymer ?
#
loop_
_entity_poly.entity_id
_entity_poly.type
_entity_poly.pdbx_seq_one_letter_code
_entity_poly.pdbx_strand_id
1 'polypeptide(L)'
;MKLGIKLYSEAIEDTVTSEEAQEILKLAEGKFQEMVALALFNWGNVHMSRARKKLFLSEDASKESVLERVKEAYKWAHAEYIKAGKRYEEALKTNPDFYEGHFALAQQQFEQAKLSWYYAIGSNIDLDVWPSAEVFGLFNDAEYNMEKGTEMWEKMEEQQLKELTQPRELKGLLEKMGMDGYFKELPTEAATEQTSNMRSQINMLWGSMLSERSAVEFKLGLPTWEECLMAAVKKLKLAGVSSANVAVTIRNHCANATAQEGFSFKIDEVVQAWNEMYDAKRGMDDWRDQVIGVHYPQEYDTKMIVVVQYY
;
A
#
# COMPACT_ATOMS: atom_id res chain seq x y z
N MET A 1 -18.26 5.54 -12.11
CA MET A 1 -19.73 5.56 -11.91
C MET A 1 -20.47 5.62 -13.23
N LYS A 2 -20.12 6.58 -14.09
CA LYS A 2 -20.77 6.78 -15.39
C LYS A 2 -20.80 5.53 -16.28
N LEU A 3 -19.70 4.76 -16.35
CA LEU A 3 -19.61 3.57 -17.20
C LEU A 3 -20.59 2.46 -16.78
N GLY A 4 -20.62 2.07 -15.51
CA GLY A 4 -21.55 1.04 -15.01
C GLY A 4 -23.02 1.44 -15.18
N ILE A 5 -23.34 2.73 -14.95
CA ILE A 5 -24.69 3.26 -15.19
C ILE A 5 -25.04 3.20 -16.68
N LYS A 6 -24.12 3.58 -17.57
CA LYS A 6 -24.35 3.54 -19.02
C LYS A 6 -24.60 2.12 -19.52
N LEU A 7 -23.77 1.15 -19.11
CA LEU A 7 -23.94 -0.26 -19.48
C LEU A 7 -25.28 -0.82 -18.98
N TYR A 8 -25.65 -0.51 -17.74
CA TYR A 8 -26.94 -0.91 -17.19
C TYR A 8 -28.11 -0.32 -17.99
N SER A 9 -28.05 0.97 -18.32
CA SER A 9 -29.06 1.66 -19.14
C SER A 9 -29.18 1.06 -20.54
N GLU A 10 -28.08 0.74 -21.21
CA GLU A 10 -28.09 0.11 -22.54
C GLU A 10 -28.79 -1.26 -22.49
N ALA A 11 -28.45 -2.08 -21.49
CA ALA A 11 -28.98 -3.44 -21.38
C ALA A 11 -30.48 -3.50 -21.05
N ILE A 12 -31.06 -2.43 -20.51
CA ILE A 12 -32.50 -2.35 -20.22
C ILE A 12 -33.30 -1.66 -21.32
N GLU A 13 -32.64 -0.91 -22.22
CA GLU A 13 -33.26 -0.30 -23.40
C GLU A 13 -33.45 -1.33 -24.53
N ASP A 14 -32.48 -2.23 -24.72
CA ASP A 14 -32.68 -3.46 -25.47
C ASP A 14 -33.49 -4.46 -24.62
N THR A 15 -34.30 -5.32 -25.26
CA THR A 15 -35.19 -6.23 -24.51
C THR A 15 -34.37 -7.13 -23.58
N VAL A 16 -34.50 -6.95 -22.26
CA VAL A 16 -33.73 -7.61 -21.16
C VAL A 16 -33.59 -9.14 -21.28
N THR A 17 -34.42 -9.78 -22.12
CA THR A 17 -34.45 -11.23 -22.34
C THR A 17 -33.43 -11.75 -23.35
N SER A 18 -32.66 -10.90 -24.06
CA SER A 18 -31.63 -11.37 -25.00
C SER A 18 -30.35 -11.81 -24.29
N GLU A 19 -29.60 -12.73 -24.91
CA GLU A 19 -28.31 -13.21 -24.38
C GLU A 19 -27.29 -12.05 -24.34
N GLU A 20 -27.31 -11.17 -25.34
CA GLU A 20 -26.46 -9.97 -25.39
C GLU A 20 -26.75 -9.00 -24.23
N ALA A 21 -28.02 -8.79 -23.86
CA ALA A 21 -28.37 -7.94 -22.72
C ALA A 21 -27.85 -8.51 -21.40
N GLN A 22 -27.83 -9.84 -21.24
CA GLN A 22 -27.27 -10.49 -20.05
C GLN A 22 -25.75 -10.32 -19.94
N GLU A 23 -25.02 -10.36 -21.05
CA GLU A 23 -23.58 -10.07 -21.07
C GLU A 23 -23.26 -8.62 -20.68
N ILE A 24 -24.04 -7.66 -21.17
CA ILE A 24 -23.89 -6.23 -20.82
C ILE A 24 -24.22 -5.99 -19.34
N LEU A 25 -25.28 -6.62 -18.81
CA LEU A 25 -25.63 -6.55 -17.38
C LEU A 25 -24.51 -7.10 -16.49
N LYS A 26 -23.89 -8.21 -16.88
CA LYS A 26 -22.74 -8.78 -16.18
C LYS A 26 -21.54 -7.83 -16.17
N LEU A 27 -21.27 -7.15 -17.29
CA LEU A 27 -20.23 -6.13 -17.36
C LEU A 27 -20.56 -4.93 -16.46
N ALA A 28 -21.83 -4.50 -16.44
CA ALA A 28 -22.30 -3.43 -15.56
C ALA A 28 -22.12 -3.80 -14.08
N GLU A 29 -22.50 -5.02 -13.69
CA GLU A 29 -22.30 -5.57 -12.34
C GLU A 29 -20.83 -5.50 -11.93
N GLY A 30 -19.93 -6.03 -12.76
CA GLY A 30 -18.48 -5.97 -12.50
C GLY A 30 -17.97 -4.55 -12.32
N LYS A 31 -18.46 -3.59 -13.13
CA LYS A 31 -18.12 -2.17 -12.95
C LYS A 31 -18.64 -1.58 -11.66
N PHE A 32 -19.81 -2.00 -11.17
CA PHE A 32 -20.28 -1.57 -9.85
C PHE A 32 -19.43 -2.16 -8.72
N GLN A 33 -19.04 -3.43 -8.81
CA GLN A 33 -18.15 -4.08 -7.85
C GLN A 33 -16.78 -3.40 -7.80
N GLU A 34 -16.16 -3.10 -8.94
CA GLU A 34 -14.91 -2.33 -9.04
C GLU A 34 -15.00 -0.99 -8.29
N MET A 35 -16.11 -0.27 -8.45
CA MET A 35 -16.28 1.03 -7.81
C MET A 35 -16.50 0.94 -6.31
N VAL A 36 -17.22 -0.07 -5.84
CA VAL A 36 -17.40 -0.31 -4.41
C VAL A 36 -16.06 -0.68 -3.79
N ALA A 37 -15.28 -1.56 -4.43
CA ALA A 37 -13.92 -1.90 -3.98
C ALA A 37 -13.02 -0.66 -3.92
N LEU A 38 -13.04 0.20 -4.93
CA LEU A 38 -12.27 1.46 -4.94
C LEU A 38 -12.72 2.44 -3.85
N ALA A 39 -14.02 2.54 -3.57
CA ALA A 39 -14.55 3.39 -2.50
C ALA A 39 -14.10 2.88 -1.12
N LEU A 40 -14.17 1.57 -0.89
CA LEU A 40 -13.70 0.92 0.34
C LEU A 40 -12.19 1.09 0.52
N PHE A 41 -11.41 0.89 -0.54
CA PHE A 41 -9.97 1.16 -0.55
C PHE A 41 -9.64 2.60 -0.16
N ASN A 42 -10.29 3.59 -0.77
CA ASN A 42 -10.06 4.98 -0.44
C ASN A 42 -10.48 5.32 1.00
N TRP A 43 -11.54 4.69 1.52
CA TRP A 43 -11.90 4.80 2.93
C TRP A 43 -10.81 4.19 3.84
N GLY A 44 -10.23 3.05 3.47
CA GLY A 44 -9.05 2.50 4.15
C GLY A 44 -7.88 3.50 4.20
N ASN A 45 -7.60 4.20 3.08
CA ASN A 45 -6.54 5.21 3.00
C ASN A 45 -6.77 6.42 3.92
N VAL A 46 -8.03 6.77 4.21
CA VAL A 46 -8.37 7.77 5.23
C VAL A 46 -7.93 7.29 6.61
N HIS A 47 -8.20 6.03 6.95
CA HIS A 47 -7.77 5.44 8.21
C HIS A 47 -6.24 5.33 8.32
N MET A 48 -5.55 4.90 7.25
CA MET A 48 -4.08 4.95 7.20
C MET A 48 -3.57 6.36 7.49
N SER A 49 -4.12 7.38 6.82
CA SER A 49 -3.70 8.78 7.02
C SER A 49 -3.93 9.27 8.46
N ARG A 50 -5.00 8.80 9.13
CA ARG A 50 -5.26 9.10 10.54
C ARG A 50 -4.30 8.38 11.50
N ALA A 51 -3.85 7.18 11.14
CA ALA A 51 -2.87 6.43 11.93
C ALA A 51 -1.50 7.14 11.92
N ARG A 52 -1.11 7.71 10.78
CA ARG A 52 0.17 8.44 10.58
C ARG A 52 0.19 9.85 11.18
N LYS A 53 -0.76 10.19 12.04
CA LYS A 53 -0.81 11.51 12.68
C LYS A 53 0.47 11.72 13.52
N LYS A 54 1.15 12.86 13.29
CA LYS A 54 2.33 13.25 14.06
C LYS A 54 2.01 13.43 15.54
N LEU A 55 2.95 13.02 16.38
CA LEU A 55 2.90 13.24 17.83
C LEU A 55 3.74 14.46 18.18
N PHE A 56 3.10 15.47 18.79
CA PHE A 56 3.77 16.68 19.28
C PHE A 56 3.89 16.64 20.80
N LEU A 57 5.13 16.59 21.28
CA LEU A 57 5.47 16.70 22.70
C LEU A 57 5.77 18.15 23.06
N SER A 58 5.46 18.54 24.29
CA SER A 58 5.88 19.83 24.84
C SER A 58 7.25 19.67 25.48
N GLU A 59 8.16 20.62 25.25
CA GLU A 59 9.52 20.61 25.83
C GLU A 59 9.51 20.64 27.37
N ASP A 60 8.44 21.16 27.98
CA ASP A 60 8.26 21.24 29.44
C ASP A 60 7.52 20.03 30.04
N ALA A 61 7.17 19.02 29.22
CA ALA A 61 6.39 17.87 29.68
C ALA A 61 7.20 16.95 30.60
N SER A 62 6.60 16.50 31.70
CA SER A 62 7.21 15.47 32.56
C SER A 62 7.30 14.13 31.82
N LYS A 63 8.27 13.30 32.18
CA LYS A 63 8.46 11.96 31.58
C LYS A 63 7.20 11.11 31.65
N GLU A 64 6.48 11.15 32.77
CA GLU A 64 5.22 10.43 32.97
C GLU A 64 4.12 10.94 32.02
N SER A 65 4.03 12.25 31.83
CA SER A 65 3.09 12.85 30.88
C SER A 65 3.41 12.49 29.43
N VAL A 66 4.69 12.36 29.09
CA VAL A 66 5.13 11.95 27.76
C VAL A 66 4.80 10.46 27.52
N LEU A 67 5.08 9.58 28.48
CA LEU A 67 4.76 8.15 28.39
C LEU A 67 3.26 7.90 28.16
N GLU A 68 2.39 8.58 28.91
CA GLU A 68 0.95 8.40 28.74
C GLU A 68 0.50 8.88 27.35
N ARG A 69 1.05 9.99 26.85
CA ARG A 69 0.77 10.47 25.48
C ARG A 69 1.24 9.50 24.40
N VAL A 70 2.42 8.90 24.54
CA VAL A 70 2.94 7.89 23.59
C VAL A 70 2.03 6.66 23.58
N LYS A 71 1.58 6.21 24.76
CA LYS A 71 0.64 5.09 24.91
C LYS A 71 -0.73 5.38 24.29
N GLU A 72 -1.27 6.58 24.48
CA GLU A 72 -2.51 7.02 23.82
C GLU A 72 -2.37 7.09 22.30
N ALA A 73 -1.25 7.63 21.81
CA ALA A 73 -0.95 7.70 20.39
C ALA A 73 -0.82 6.31 19.76
N TYR A 74 -0.12 5.38 20.42
CA TYR A 74 -0.04 3.98 20.01
C TYR A 74 -1.42 3.34 19.89
N LYS A 75 -2.26 3.43 20.94
CA LYS A 75 -3.61 2.88 20.93
C LYS A 75 -4.46 3.46 19.79
N TRP A 76 -4.34 4.77 19.56
CA TRP A 76 -5.04 5.44 18.47
C TRP A 76 -4.60 4.93 17.09
N ALA A 77 -3.30 4.96 16.80
CA ALA A 77 -2.78 4.52 15.51
C ALA A 77 -3.08 3.04 15.26
N HIS A 78 -2.91 2.19 16.27
CA HIS A 78 -3.26 0.78 16.21
C HIS A 78 -4.74 0.59 15.85
N ALA A 79 -5.65 1.31 16.51
CA ALA A 79 -7.07 1.22 16.21
C ALA A 79 -7.41 1.71 14.78
N GLU A 80 -6.72 2.74 14.27
CA GLU A 80 -6.91 3.21 12.89
C GLU A 80 -6.34 2.22 11.87
N TYR A 81 -5.19 1.58 12.13
CA TYR A 81 -4.67 0.50 11.27
C TYR A 81 -5.64 -0.67 11.15
N ILE A 82 -6.24 -1.12 12.28
CA ILE A 82 -7.28 -2.17 12.27
C ILE A 82 -8.50 -1.75 11.42
N LYS A 83 -8.91 -0.48 11.47
CA LYS A 83 -10.01 0.02 10.64
C LYS A 83 -9.62 0.04 9.16
N ALA A 84 -8.39 0.44 8.84
CA ALA A 84 -7.88 0.41 7.46
C ALA A 84 -7.90 -1.02 6.89
N GLY A 85 -7.33 -1.99 7.63
CA GLY A 85 -7.30 -3.41 7.23
C GLY A 85 -8.69 -3.95 6.91
N LYS A 86 -9.68 -3.70 7.78
CA LYS A 86 -11.09 -4.11 7.54
C LYS A 86 -11.66 -3.55 6.24
N ARG A 87 -11.37 -2.29 5.90
CA ARG A 87 -11.84 -1.67 4.66
C ARG A 87 -11.18 -2.30 3.43
N TYR A 88 -9.89 -2.60 3.50
CA TYR A 88 -9.19 -3.28 2.40
C TYR A 88 -9.66 -4.73 2.22
N GLU A 89 -9.92 -5.46 3.30
CA GLU A 89 -10.53 -6.79 3.23
C GLU A 89 -11.93 -6.76 2.61
N GLU A 90 -12.76 -5.78 2.96
CA GLU A 90 -14.08 -5.59 2.34
C GLU A 90 -13.96 -5.25 0.85
N ALA A 91 -12.95 -4.47 0.46
CA ALA A 91 -12.68 -4.17 -0.94
C ALA A 91 -12.36 -5.45 -1.73
N LEU A 92 -11.47 -6.30 -1.20
CA LEU A 92 -11.10 -7.59 -1.83
C LEU A 92 -12.25 -8.60 -1.83
N LYS A 93 -13.11 -8.61 -0.80
CA LYS A 93 -14.33 -9.42 -0.80
C LYS A 93 -15.31 -8.98 -1.90
N THR A 94 -15.34 -7.70 -2.21
CA THR A 94 -16.22 -7.14 -3.23
C THR A 94 -15.67 -7.35 -4.63
N ASN A 95 -14.35 -7.18 -4.80
CA ASN A 95 -13.65 -7.43 -6.05
C ASN A 95 -12.35 -8.22 -5.78
N PRO A 96 -12.36 -9.55 -5.90
CA PRO A 96 -11.18 -10.38 -5.68
C PRO A 96 -10.03 -10.12 -6.64
N ASP A 97 -10.28 -9.49 -7.80
CA ASP A 97 -9.26 -9.17 -8.81
C ASP A 97 -8.57 -7.82 -8.55
N PHE A 98 -8.90 -7.15 -7.43
CA PHE A 98 -8.39 -5.82 -7.08
C PHE A 98 -7.00 -5.87 -6.44
N TYR A 99 -5.95 -6.01 -7.26
CA TYR A 99 -4.57 -6.18 -6.83
C TYR A 99 -4.06 -5.03 -5.93
N GLU A 100 -4.54 -3.79 -6.10
CA GLU A 100 -4.21 -2.65 -5.25
C GLU A 100 -4.68 -2.86 -3.80
N GLY A 101 -5.77 -3.61 -3.60
CA GLY A 101 -6.26 -3.99 -2.28
C GLY A 101 -5.26 -4.86 -1.51
N HIS A 102 -4.56 -5.77 -2.20
CA HIS A 102 -3.49 -6.57 -1.62
C HIS A 102 -2.28 -5.71 -1.24
N PHE A 103 -1.83 -4.80 -2.12
CA PHE A 103 -0.74 -3.88 -1.76
C PHE A 103 -1.09 -2.98 -0.57
N ALA A 104 -2.34 -2.54 -0.47
CA ALA A 104 -2.78 -1.76 0.69
C ALA A 104 -2.82 -2.57 1.99
N LEU A 105 -3.27 -3.83 1.95
CA LEU A 105 -3.15 -4.73 3.11
C LEU A 105 -1.70 -4.95 3.51
N ALA A 106 -0.82 -5.22 2.54
CA ALA A 106 0.60 -5.41 2.79
C ALA A 106 1.22 -4.21 3.51
N GLN A 107 0.96 -3.01 3.00
CA GLN A 107 1.43 -1.77 3.61
C GLN A 107 0.83 -1.52 4.99
N GLN A 108 -0.47 -1.77 5.17
CA GLN A 108 -1.15 -1.61 6.46
C GLN A 108 -0.55 -2.52 7.52
N GLN A 109 -0.40 -3.81 7.21
CA GLN A 109 0.11 -4.83 8.12
C GLN A 109 1.58 -4.57 8.47
N PHE A 110 2.37 -4.20 7.47
CA PHE A 110 3.75 -3.76 7.67
C PHE A 110 3.87 -2.57 8.64
N GLU A 111 3.09 -1.51 8.42
CA GLU A 111 3.14 -0.33 9.29
C GLU A 111 2.62 -0.63 10.70
N GLN A 112 1.62 -1.50 10.84
CA GLN A 112 1.15 -1.96 12.15
C GLN A 112 2.20 -2.81 12.87
N ALA A 113 2.94 -3.67 12.16
CA ALA A 113 4.05 -4.44 12.71
C ALA A 113 5.15 -3.52 13.25
N LYS A 114 5.55 -2.53 12.43
CA LYS A 114 6.52 -1.49 12.84
C LYS A 114 6.04 -0.74 14.06
N LEU A 115 4.80 -0.24 14.05
CA LEU A 115 4.20 0.48 15.17
C LEU A 115 4.32 -0.33 16.48
N SER A 116 3.93 -1.60 16.46
CA SER A 116 3.98 -2.48 17.63
C SER A 116 5.42 -2.77 18.08
N TRP A 117 6.34 -2.97 17.14
CA TRP A 117 7.77 -3.15 17.43
C TRP A 117 8.38 -1.91 18.10
N TYR A 118 8.25 -0.73 17.48
CA TYR A 118 8.83 0.51 17.99
C TYR A 118 8.21 0.92 19.33
N TYR A 119 6.92 0.67 19.54
CA TYR A 119 6.29 0.87 20.85
C TYR A 119 6.86 -0.07 21.92
N ALA A 120 7.12 -1.33 21.59
CA ALA A 120 7.67 -2.31 22.53
C ALA A 120 9.08 -1.96 23.00
N ILE A 121 9.99 -1.70 22.05
CA ILE A 121 11.36 -1.29 22.38
C ILE A 121 11.40 0.08 23.06
N GLY A 122 10.51 0.99 22.65
CA GLY A 122 10.42 2.34 23.20
C GLY A 122 9.85 2.41 24.62
N SER A 123 9.02 1.43 24.98
CA SER A 123 8.46 1.29 26.33
C SER A 123 9.35 0.44 27.24
N ASN A 124 10.54 0.03 26.79
CA ASN A 124 11.45 -0.89 27.48
C ASN A 124 10.73 -2.16 27.98
N ILE A 125 9.85 -2.73 27.16
CA ILE A 125 9.23 -4.02 27.46
C ILE A 125 10.32 -5.09 27.42
N ASP A 126 10.27 -6.01 28.37
CA ASP A 126 11.12 -7.20 28.35
C ASP A 126 10.81 -8.03 27.08
N LEU A 127 11.76 -8.03 26.14
CA LEU A 127 11.61 -8.67 24.84
C LEU A 127 11.58 -10.21 24.94
N ASP A 128 12.09 -10.78 26.02
CA ASP A 128 12.08 -12.24 26.23
C ASP A 128 10.66 -12.76 26.53
N VAL A 129 9.79 -11.90 27.07
CA VAL A 129 8.38 -12.21 27.38
C VAL A 129 7.39 -11.44 26.49
N TRP A 130 7.88 -10.55 25.61
CA TRP A 130 7.04 -9.78 24.71
C TRP A 130 6.40 -10.69 23.66
N PRO A 131 5.07 -10.58 23.41
CA PRO A 131 4.35 -11.43 22.45
C PRO A 131 4.70 -11.11 20.99
N SER A 132 5.92 -11.40 20.58
CA SER A 132 6.45 -11.15 19.23
C SER A 132 5.69 -11.88 18.13
N ALA A 133 4.94 -12.93 18.46
CA ALA A 133 4.13 -13.71 17.54
C ALA A 133 3.12 -12.86 16.75
N GLU A 134 2.52 -11.83 17.37
CA GLU A 134 1.58 -10.93 16.68
C GLU A 134 2.30 -10.07 15.64
N VAL A 135 3.49 -9.55 15.96
CA VAL A 135 4.30 -8.73 15.03
C VAL A 135 4.82 -9.57 13.87
N PHE A 136 5.26 -10.80 14.13
CA PHE A 136 5.65 -11.72 13.06
C PHE A 136 4.46 -12.20 12.22
N GLY A 137 3.28 -12.37 12.83
CA GLY A 137 2.04 -12.60 12.10
C GLY A 137 1.77 -11.50 11.08
N LEU A 138 1.84 -10.23 11.52
CA LEU A 138 1.68 -9.07 10.63
C LEU A 138 2.74 -9.01 9.52
N PHE A 139 4.01 -9.32 9.81
CA PHE A 139 5.04 -9.38 8.76
C PHE A 139 4.77 -10.50 7.74
N ASN A 140 4.34 -11.68 8.19
CA ASN A 140 4.00 -12.79 7.30
C ASN A 140 2.79 -12.45 6.43
N ASP A 141 1.74 -11.87 7.00
CA ASP A 141 0.56 -11.46 6.26
C ASP A 141 0.90 -10.36 5.24
N ALA A 142 1.79 -9.41 5.63
CA ALA A 142 2.22 -8.35 4.74
C ALA A 142 2.99 -8.90 3.53
N GLU A 143 3.90 -9.84 3.76
CA GLU A 143 4.67 -10.50 2.71
C GLU A 143 3.77 -11.34 1.78
N TYR A 144 2.81 -12.08 2.35
CA TYR A 144 1.81 -12.83 1.58
C TYR A 144 0.98 -11.91 0.68
N ASN A 145 0.46 -10.80 1.21
CA ASN A 145 -0.31 -9.84 0.43
C ASN A 145 0.56 -9.15 -0.64
N MET A 146 1.84 -8.89 -0.35
CA MET A 146 2.76 -8.33 -1.32
C MET A 146 2.99 -9.26 -2.51
N GLU A 147 3.19 -10.55 -2.23
CA GLU A 147 3.34 -11.59 -3.25
C GLU A 147 2.06 -11.70 -4.09
N LYS A 148 0.90 -11.83 -3.45
CA LYS A 148 -0.40 -11.91 -4.14
C LYS A 148 -0.69 -10.71 -5.03
N GLY A 149 -0.49 -9.49 -4.51
CA GLY A 149 -0.67 -8.27 -5.30
C GLY A 149 0.26 -8.21 -6.50
N THR A 150 1.51 -8.65 -6.35
CA THR A 150 2.49 -8.71 -7.44
C THR A 150 2.08 -9.73 -8.50
N GLU A 151 1.72 -10.95 -8.11
CA GLU A 151 1.26 -12.00 -9.04
C GLU A 151 0.05 -11.54 -9.87
N MET A 152 -0.91 -10.87 -9.24
CA MET A 152 -2.11 -10.38 -9.91
C MET A 152 -1.80 -9.23 -10.85
N TRP A 153 -0.99 -8.26 -10.41
CA TRP A 153 -0.55 -7.14 -11.24
C TRP A 153 0.22 -7.63 -12.47
N GLU A 154 1.16 -8.56 -12.32
CA GLU A 154 1.93 -9.12 -13.44
C GLU A 154 1.04 -9.85 -14.44
N LYS A 155 0.06 -10.65 -13.98
CA LYS A 155 -0.93 -11.29 -14.86
C LYS A 155 -1.78 -10.28 -15.63
N MET A 156 -2.21 -9.20 -14.97
CA MET A 156 -2.98 -8.14 -15.57
C MET A 156 -2.17 -7.42 -16.66
N GLU A 157 -0.90 -7.10 -16.38
CA GLU A 157 0.02 -6.52 -17.37
C GLU A 157 0.25 -7.45 -18.57
N GLU A 158 0.47 -8.75 -18.33
CA GLU A 158 0.59 -9.75 -19.41
C GLU A 158 -0.67 -9.84 -20.27
N GLN A 159 -1.84 -9.77 -19.64
CA GLN A 159 -3.12 -9.83 -20.32
C GLN A 159 -3.36 -8.58 -21.17
N GLN A 160 -3.06 -7.38 -20.65
CA GLN A 160 -3.10 -6.15 -21.44
C GLN A 160 -2.21 -6.26 -22.68
N LEU A 161 -1.00 -6.79 -22.54
CA LEU A 161 -0.09 -7.00 -23.67
C LEU A 161 -0.65 -7.99 -24.71
N LYS A 162 -1.31 -9.06 -24.27
CA LYS A 162 -1.96 -10.05 -25.14
C LYS A 162 -3.18 -9.48 -25.86
N GLU A 163 -4.02 -8.72 -25.17
CA GLU A 163 -5.22 -8.08 -25.73
C GLU A 163 -4.88 -7.04 -26.80
N LEU A 164 -3.75 -6.33 -26.65
CA LEU A 164 -3.19 -5.46 -27.68
C LEU A 164 -2.76 -6.20 -28.96
N THR A 165 -2.62 -7.53 -28.89
CA THR A 165 -2.20 -8.39 -30.02
C THR A 165 -3.31 -9.23 -30.64
N GLN A 166 -4.57 -9.16 -30.16
CA GLN A 166 -5.71 -9.92 -30.72
C GLN A 166 -6.78 -9.07 -31.45
N PRO A 167 -7.49 -9.59 -32.47
CA PRO A 167 -8.54 -8.84 -33.18
C PRO A 167 -9.93 -8.86 -32.50
N ARG A 168 -10.36 -7.68 -32.03
CA ARG A 168 -11.60 -6.92 -32.36
C ARG A 168 -13.04 -7.45 -32.19
N GLU A 169 -13.35 -8.59 -31.59
CA GLU A 169 -14.79 -8.95 -31.41
C GLU A 169 -15.50 -8.09 -30.35
N LEU A 170 -14.89 -7.92 -29.16
CA LEU A 170 -15.44 -7.08 -28.09
C LEU A 170 -15.30 -5.58 -28.38
N LYS A 171 -14.21 -5.18 -29.05
CA LYS A 171 -14.01 -3.80 -29.50
C LYS A 171 -15.08 -3.38 -30.52
N GLY A 172 -15.47 -4.28 -31.43
CA GLY A 172 -16.52 -4.01 -32.40
C GLY A 172 -17.90 -3.84 -31.78
N LEU A 173 -18.18 -4.51 -30.66
CA LEU A 173 -19.46 -4.38 -29.93
C LEU A 173 -19.54 -3.04 -29.17
N LEU A 174 -18.43 -2.61 -28.55
CA LEU A 174 -18.32 -1.32 -27.85
C LEU A 174 -18.21 -0.11 -28.82
N GLU A 175 -17.55 -0.28 -29.97
CA GLU A 175 -17.53 0.72 -31.06
C GLU A 175 -18.94 0.94 -31.61
N LYS A 176 -19.75 -0.12 -31.77
CA LYS A 176 -21.17 -0.01 -32.18
C LYS A 176 -22.03 0.76 -31.17
N MET A 177 -21.68 0.74 -29.88
CA MET A 177 -22.37 1.47 -28.81
C MET A 177 -21.83 2.91 -28.60
N GLY A 178 -20.92 3.38 -29.46
CA GLY A 178 -20.30 4.71 -29.31
C GLY A 178 -19.50 4.84 -28.00
N MET A 179 -18.80 3.77 -27.61
CA MET A 179 -17.99 3.67 -26.39
C MET A 179 -16.51 3.46 -26.67
N ASP A 180 -16.09 3.79 -27.89
CA ASP A 180 -14.72 3.79 -28.41
C ASP A 180 -13.74 4.60 -27.54
N GLY A 181 -14.20 5.71 -26.94
CA GLY A 181 -13.40 6.54 -26.02
C GLY A 181 -13.10 5.94 -24.64
N TYR A 182 -13.61 4.74 -24.31
CA TYR A 182 -13.33 4.05 -23.05
C TYR A 182 -12.18 3.03 -23.13
N PHE A 183 -11.66 2.75 -24.33
CA PHE A 183 -10.43 1.98 -24.46
C PHE A 183 -9.22 2.84 -24.08
N LYS A 184 -8.31 2.28 -23.27
CA LYS A 184 -6.94 2.80 -23.23
C LYS A 184 -6.33 2.60 -24.62
N GLU A 185 -5.79 3.69 -25.18
CA GLU A 185 -5.08 3.68 -26.46
C GLU A 185 -3.85 2.75 -26.41
N LEU A 186 -3.30 2.45 -27.59
CA LEU A 186 -2.08 1.65 -27.79
C LEU A 186 -0.99 1.96 -26.73
N PRO A 187 -0.12 0.99 -26.37
CA PRO A 187 0.91 1.22 -25.38
C PRO A 187 1.79 2.38 -25.84
N THR A 188 1.61 3.52 -25.21
CA THR A 188 2.40 4.72 -25.41
C THR A 188 3.70 4.59 -24.63
N GLU A 189 4.70 5.39 -24.96
CA GLU A 189 5.92 5.52 -24.15
C GLU A 189 5.57 5.80 -22.68
N ALA A 190 4.52 6.60 -22.44
CA ALA A 190 3.97 6.85 -21.11
C ALA A 190 3.42 5.60 -20.40
N ALA A 191 2.79 4.66 -21.12
CA ALA A 191 2.34 3.40 -20.54
C ALA A 191 3.52 2.50 -20.13
N THR A 192 4.58 2.45 -20.96
CA THR A 192 5.80 1.69 -20.62
C THR A 192 6.55 2.28 -19.44
N GLU A 193 6.58 3.61 -19.34
CA GLU A 193 7.13 4.32 -18.19
C GLU A 193 6.30 4.03 -16.93
N GLN A 194 4.96 4.07 -17.02
CA GLN A 194 4.06 3.74 -15.92
C GLN A 194 4.27 2.31 -15.38
N THR A 195 4.38 1.31 -16.25
CA THR A 195 4.66 -0.08 -15.84
C THR A 195 6.02 -0.20 -15.15
N SER A 196 7.05 0.46 -15.67
CA SER A 196 8.38 0.41 -15.07
C SER A 196 8.44 1.12 -13.71
N ASN A 197 7.75 2.24 -13.57
CA ASN A 197 7.57 2.97 -12.31
C ASN A 197 6.82 2.10 -11.28
N MET A 198 5.72 1.46 -11.68
CA MET A 198 4.95 0.58 -10.80
C MET A 198 5.80 -0.61 -10.32
N ARG A 199 6.53 -1.27 -11.22
CA ARG A 199 7.47 -2.35 -10.88
C ARG A 199 8.54 -1.90 -9.90
N SER A 200 9.07 -0.69 -10.09
CA SER A 200 10.05 -0.10 -9.17
C SER A 200 9.44 0.12 -7.79
N GLN A 201 8.24 0.69 -7.70
CA GLN A 201 7.55 0.94 -6.43
C GLN A 201 7.19 -0.35 -5.68
N ILE A 202 6.72 -1.38 -6.39
CA ILE A 202 6.47 -2.70 -5.80
C ILE A 202 7.77 -3.23 -5.18
N ASN A 203 8.88 -3.18 -5.91
CA ASN A 203 10.17 -3.65 -5.39
C ASN A 203 10.70 -2.78 -4.24
N MET A 204 10.44 -1.46 -4.25
CA MET A 204 10.78 -0.56 -3.13
C MET A 204 10.04 -0.98 -1.87
N LEU A 205 8.71 -1.08 -1.94
CA LEU A 205 7.87 -1.43 -0.79
C LEU A 205 8.27 -2.80 -0.23
N TRP A 206 8.43 -3.80 -1.10
CA TRP A 206 8.84 -5.15 -0.67
C TRP A 206 10.21 -5.15 -0.01
N GLY A 207 11.18 -4.45 -0.62
CA GLY A 207 12.52 -4.30 -0.05
C GLY A 207 12.51 -3.64 1.32
N SER A 208 11.73 -2.58 1.51
CA SER A 208 11.57 -1.91 2.82
C SER A 208 10.95 -2.82 3.87
N MET A 209 9.92 -3.59 3.53
CA MET A 209 9.28 -4.53 4.45
C MET A 209 10.25 -5.59 4.96
N LEU A 210 10.99 -6.22 4.04
CA LEU A 210 11.99 -7.23 4.36
C LEU A 210 13.17 -6.66 5.16
N SER A 211 13.60 -5.43 4.84
CA SER A 211 14.69 -4.78 5.57
C SER A 211 14.33 -4.54 7.04
N GLU A 212 13.09 -4.12 7.31
CA GLU A 212 12.61 -3.87 8.67
C GLU A 212 12.37 -5.18 9.43
N ARG A 213 11.76 -6.18 8.78
CA ARG A 213 11.63 -7.53 9.34
C ARG A 213 12.98 -8.08 9.76
N SER A 214 13.99 -7.98 8.87
CA SER A 214 15.36 -8.38 9.18
C SER A 214 15.96 -7.64 10.38
N ALA A 215 15.67 -6.35 10.54
CA ALA A 215 16.14 -5.59 11.71
C ALA A 215 15.49 -6.07 13.01
N VAL A 216 14.19 -6.41 12.99
CA VAL A 216 13.47 -6.99 14.13
C VAL A 216 14.02 -8.38 14.46
N GLU A 217 14.16 -9.25 13.48
CA GLU A 217 14.72 -10.61 13.64
C GLU A 217 16.13 -10.56 14.21
N PHE A 218 16.97 -9.65 13.71
CA PHE A 218 18.32 -9.45 14.22
C PHE A 218 18.31 -9.03 15.69
N LYS A 219 17.46 -8.06 16.07
CA LYS A 219 17.34 -7.58 17.45
C LYS A 219 16.84 -8.64 18.42
N LEU A 220 16.03 -9.59 17.94
CA LEU A 220 15.53 -10.73 18.70
C LEU A 220 16.47 -11.96 18.65
N GLY A 221 17.62 -11.86 17.98
CA GLY A 221 18.59 -12.95 17.87
C GLY A 221 18.12 -14.13 17.01
N LEU A 222 17.15 -13.91 16.11
CA LEU A 222 16.58 -14.96 15.26
C LEU A 222 17.47 -15.21 14.04
N PRO A 223 17.84 -16.46 13.71
CA PRO A 223 18.84 -16.75 12.68
C PRO A 223 18.40 -16.42 11.24
N THR A 224 17.11 -16.16 11.00
CA THR A 224 16.56 -15.87 9.66
C THR A 224 16.86 -14.45 9.17
N TRP A 225 17.41 -13.59 10.03
CA TRP A 225 17.61 -12.17 9.71
C TRP A 225 18.49 -11.95 8.47
N GLU A 226 19.50 -12.81 8.25
CA GLU A 226 20.43 -12.70 7.11
C GLU A 226 19.72 -12.97 5.78
N GLU A 227 18.92 -14.03 5.73
CA GLU A 227 18.13 -14.39 4.55
C GLU A 227 17.13 -13.27 4.21
N CYS A 228 16.48 -12.73 5.23
CA CYS A 228 15.56 -11.61 5.09
C CYS A 228 16.26 -10.34 4.56
N LEU A 229 17.46 -10.01 5.08
CA LEU A 229 18.26 -8.87 4.60
C LEU A 229 18.70 -9.05 3.15
N MET A 230 19.13 -10.25 2.78
CA MET A 230 19.51 -10.55 1.40
C MET A 230 18.34 -10.40 0.43
N ALA A 231 17.16 -10.89 0.82
CA ALA A 231 15.93 -10.72 0.05
C ALA A 231 15.56 -9.22 -0.09
N ALA A 232 15.67 -8.45 0.99
CA ALA A 232 15.46 -7.00 0.99
C ALA A 232 16.38 -6.29 -0.01
N VAL A 233 17.69 -6.58 0.06
CA VAL A 233 18.70 -6.00 -0.84
C VAL A 233 18.43 -6.35 -2.30
N LYS A 234 18.00 -7.59 -2.58
CA LYS A 234 17.63 -8.01 -3.94
C LYS A 234 16.46 -7.17 -4.46
N LYS A 235 15.40 -6.98 -3.67
CA LYS A 235 14.23 -6.17 -4.05
C LYS A 235 14.61 -4.68 -4.23
N LEU A 236 15.35 -4.07 -3.31
CA LEU A 236 15.79 -2.68 -3.44
C LEU A 236 16.66 -2.45 -4.70
N LYS A 237 17.51 -3.40 -5.07
CA LYS A 237 18.26 -3.33 -6.33
C LYS A 237 17.36 -3.38 -7.56
N LEU A 238 16.33 -4.24 -7.56
CA LEU A 238 15.32 -4.30 -8.64
C LEU A 238 14.51 -3.01 -8.75
N ALA A 239 14.35 -2.28 -7.65
CA ALA A 239 13.75 -0.95 -7.63
C ALA A 239 14.68 0.18 -8.12
N GLY A 240 15.93 -0.13 -8.49
CA GLY A 240 16.89 0.88 -8.95
C GLY A 240 17.54 1.70 -7.83
N VAL A 241 17.46 1.25 -6.57
CA VAL A 241 18.19 1.91 -5.46
C VAL A 241 19.69 1.79 -5.71
N SER A 242 20.41 2.91 -5.60
CA SER A 242 21.86 2.95 -5.82
C SER A 242 22.60 2.03 -4.85
N SER A 243 23.69 1.42 -5.31
CA SER A 243 24.55 0.57 -4.46
C SER A 243 25.05 1.29 -3.20
N ALA A 244 25.23 2.61 -3.26
CA ALA A 244 25.59 3.42 -2.11
C ALA A 244 24.47 3.47 -1.06
N ASN A 245 23.22 3.68 -1.48
CA ASN A 245 22.06 3.70 -0.58
C ASN A 245 21.72 2.31 -0.03
N VAL A 246 21.90 1.26 -0.84
CA VAL A 246 21.82 -0.13 -0.37
C VAL A 246 22.90 -0.40 0.69
N ALA A 247 24.14 0.05 0.48
CA ALA A 247 25.22 -0.10 1.45
C ALA A 247 24.95 0.67 2.76
N VAL A 248 24.30 1.84 2.70
CA VAL A 248 23.82 2.56 3.91
C VAL A 248 22.77 1.74 4.65
N THR A 249 21.82 1.13 3.94
CA THR A 249 20.78 0.28 4.54
C THR A 249 21.39 -0.91 5.30
N ILE A 250 22.34 -1.61 4.67
CA ILE A 250 23.10 -2.70 5.31
C ILE A 250 23.92 -2.17 6.49
N ARG A 251 24.60 -1.03 6.34
CA ARG A 251 25.41 -0.44 7.42
C ARG A 251 24.56 -0.03 8.62
N ASN A 252 23.37 0.53 8.43
CA ASN A 252 22.48 0.92 9.51
C ASN A 252 21.93 -0.31 10.25
N HIS A 253 21.65 -1.40 9.52
CA HIS A 253 21.32 -2.69 10.11
C HIS A 253 22.46 -3.20 11.02
N CYS A 254 23.71 -3.15 10.56
CA CYS A 254 24.89 -3.59 11.33
C CYS A 254 25.36 -2.60 12.43
N ALA A 255 25.14 -1.29 12.29
CA ALA A 255 25.53 -0.32 13.31
C ALA A 255 24.66 -0.43 14.58
N ASN A 256 23.41 -0.87 14.39
CA ASN A 256 22.52 -1.27 15.49
C ASN A 256 22.96 -2.59 16.17
N ALA A 257 23.91 -3.34 15.58
CA ALA A 257 24.54 -4.53 16.18
C ALA A 257 25.68 -4.17 17.14
N THR A 258 26.48 -3.15 16.81
CA THR A 258 27.66 -2.74 17.59
C THR A 258 27.33 -1.79 18.75
N ALA A 259 26.15 -1.18 18.78
CA ALA A 259 25.62 -0.39 19.91
C ALA A 259 25.06 -1.29 21.04
N GLN A 260 25.76 -2.38 21.34
CA GLN A 260 25.29 -3.50 22.16
C GLN A 260 25.36 -3.25 23.68
N GLU A 261 25.90 -2.10 24.11
CA GLU A 261 26.05 -1.76 25.54
C GLU A 261 25.04 -0.69 25.96
N GLY A 262 23.85 -1.14 26.38
CA GLY A 262 22.94 -0.38 27.25
C GLY A 262 22.09 0.69 26.55
N PHE A 263 21.04 0.28 25.85
CA PHE A 263 19.98 1.20 25.43
C PHE A 263 18.69 0.91 26.19
N SER A 264 18.40 1.72 27.21
CA SER A 264 17.01 2.10 27.48
C SER A 264 16.69 3.17 26.43
N PHE A 265 15.82 2.90 25.46
CA PHE A 265 15.44 3.93 24.49
C PHE A 265 14.86 5.13 25.25
N LYS A 266 15.38 6.33 24.97
CA LYS A 266 14.80 7.55 25.54
C LYS A 266 13.49 7.82 24.82
N ILE A 267 12.47 8.30 25.53
CA ILE A 267 11.14 8.50 24.96
C ILE A 267 11.17 9.46 23.75
N ASP A 268 12.11 10.41 23.74
CA ASP A 268 12.34 11.30 22.61
C ASP A 268 12.80 10.54 21.34
N GLU A 269 13.54 9.44 21.48
CA GLU A 269 13.94 8.55 20.38
C GLU A 269 12.75 7.74 19.85
N VAL A 270 11.77 7.42 20.70
CA VAL A 270 10.52 6.74 20.30
C VAL A 270 9.64 7.69 19.50
N VAL A 271 9.52 8.95 19.94
CA VAL A 271 8.77 9.98 19.20
C VAL A 271 9.50 10.37 17.93
N GLN A 272 10.83 10.41 17.94
CA GLN A 272 11.63 10.58 16.74
C GLN A 272 11.41 9.41 15.78
N ALA A 273 11.52 8.15 16.22
CA ALA A 273 11.25 6.97 15.39
C ALA A 273 9.81 6.93 14.87
N TRP A 274 8.83 7.36 15.68
CA TRP A 274 7.44 7.53 15.25
C TRP A 274 7.31 8.55 14.13
N ASN A 275 7.94 9.71 14.28
CA ASN A 275 7.88 10.76 13.26
C ASN A 275 8.70 10.35 12.01
N GLU A 276 9.85 9.71 12.17
CA GLU A 276 10.70 9.17 11.08
C GLU A 276 10.04 8.02 10.31
N MET A 277 9.25 7.17 10.98
CA MET A 277 8.39 6.18 10.33
C MET A 277 7.49 6.82 9.27
N TYR A 278 7.11 8.09 9.43
CA TYR A 278 6.20 8.82 8.55
C TYR A 278 6.88 9.98 7.78
N ASP A 279 8.10 10.38 8.16
CA ASP A 279 8.91 11.42 7.50
C ASP A 279 9.86 10.86 6.43
N ALA A 280 9.88 9.53 6.18
CA ALA A 280 10.53 8.90 5.02
C ALA A 280 9.83 9.29 3.70
N LYS A 281 9.93 10.58 3.38
CA LYS A 281 9.22 11.29 2.33
C LYS A 281 10.08 11.33 1.07
N ARG A 282 9.80 10.41 0.14
CA ARG A 282 9.93 10.64 -1.32
C ARG A 282 9.44 9.49 -2.19
N GLY A 283 9.29 8.26 -1.68
CA GLY A 283 8.86 7.11 -2.50
C GLY A 283 7.37 6.74 -2.42
N MET A 284 6.73 6.92 -1.26
CA MET A 284 5.34 6.48 -1.01
C MET A 284 4.27 7.55 -1.29
N ASP A 285 4.63 8.84 -1.25
CA ASP A 285 3.72 9.91 -1.70
C ASP A 285 3.54 9.85 -3.24
N ASP A 286 4.56 9.37 -3.96
CA ASP A 286 4.50 9.14 -5.41
C ASP A 286 3.55 7.97 -5.76
N TRP A 287 3.44 6.95 -4.90
CA TRP A 287 2.41 5.91 -5.03
C TRP A 287 1.00 6.48 -4.88
N ARG A 288 0.82 7.44 -3.95
CA ARG A 288 -0.44 8.15 -3.77
C ARG A 288 -0.79 8.97 -5.01
N ASP A 289 0.15 9.69 -5.60
CA ASP A 289 -0.14 10.53 -6.78
C ASP A 289 -0.24 9.73 -8.10
N GLN A 290 0.43 8.57 -8.21
CA GLN A 290 0.38 7.72 -9.42
C GLN A 290 -0.73 6.65 -9.40
N VAL A 291 -1.16 6.18 -8.22
CA VAL A 291 -2.29 5.23 -8.07
C VAL A 291 -3.62 5.97 -7.84
N ILE A 292 -3.61 7.16 -7.22
CA ILE A 292 -4.81 8.00 -7.00
C ILE A 292 -4.93 9.09 -8.09
N GLY A 293 -3.97 9.19 -9.00
CA GLY A 293 -4.04 10.01 -10.21
C GLY A 293 -5.14 9.52 -11.14
N VAL A 294 -6.36 9.99 -10.90
CA VAL A 294 -7.52 9.70 -11.73
C VAL A 294 -7.24 10.13 -13.17
N HIS A 295 -7.12 9.17 -14.09
CA HIS A 295 -7.36 9.43 -15.51
C HIS A 295 -8.85 9.73 -15.69
N TYR A 296 -9.26 10.95 -15.31
CA TYR A 296 -10.44 11.56 -15.89
C TYR A 296 -10.08 11.98 -17.31
N PRO A 297 -10.87 11.60 -18.33
CA PRO A 297 -10.81 12.27 -19.62
C PRO A 297 -10.89 13.78 -19.39
N GLN A 298 -9.96 14.51 -20.00
CA GLN A 298 -9.83 15.97 -19.90
C GLN A 298 -11.14 16.66 -20.32
N GLU A 299 -12.04 16.93 -19.37
CA GLU A 299 -13.15 17.87 -19.56
C GLU A 299 -13.88 18.15 -18.23
N TYR A 300 -13.14 18.49 -17.17
CA TYR A 300 -13.73 19.15 -16.00
C TYR A 300 -12.78 20.21 -15.45
N ASP A 301 -12.94 21.43 -15.96
CA ASP A 301 -12.60 22.64 -15.23
C ASP A 301 -13.60 22.77 -14.06
N THR A 302 -13.12 22.68 -12.82
CA THR A 302 -13.49 23.53 -11.66
C THR A 302 -13.06 22.86 -10.34
N LYS A 303 -11.97 23.38 -9.73
CA LYS A 303 -11.71 23.52 -8.29
C LYS A 303 -12.20 22.39 -7.35
N MET A 304 -11.35 21.40 -7.10
CA MET A 304 -11.22 20.75 -5.78
C MET A 304 -9.75 20.75 -5.41
N ILE A 305 -9.44 21.69 -4.52
CA ILE A 305 -8.12 22.21 -4.18
C ILE A 305 -7.44 21.28 -3.17
N VAL A 306 -6.19 20.92 -3.48
CA VAL A 306 -5.00 20.88 -2.60
C VAL A 306 -5.27 21.10 -1.11
N VAL A 307 -5.11 20.05 -0.30
CA VAL A 307 -4.73 20.15 1.12
C VAL A 307 -3.99 18.82 1.42
N VAL A 308 -2.70 18.74 1.69
CA VAL A 308 -1.91 19.39 2.74
C VAL A 308 -0.44 19.47 2.27
N GLN A 309 0.02 20.65 1.86
CA GLN A 309 1.40 21.09 2.05
C GLN A 309 1.37 22.19 3.13
N TYR A 310 2.43 22.26 3.96
CA TYR A 310 2.60 23.12 5.16
C TYR A 310 1.75 22.65 6.36
N TYR A 311 2.29 22.24 7.52
CA TYR A 311 3.45 22.70 8.29
C TYR A 311 4.28 21.54 8.84
#